data_AF-A0A7F8QSM4-F1
#
_entry.id   AF-A0A7F8QSM4-F1
#
_cell.length_a   1.000
_cell.length_b   1.000
_cell.length_c   1.000
_cell.angle_alpha   90.00
_cell.angle_beta   90.00
_cell.angle_gamma   90.00
#
_symmetry.space_group_name_H-M   'P 1'
#
loop_
_entity.id
_entity.type
_entity.pdbx_description
1 polymer ?
#
loop_
_entity_poly.entity_id
_entity_poly.type
_entity_poly.pdbx_seq_one_letter_code
_entity_poly.pdbx_strand_id
1 'polypeptide(L)'
;MAARVGLLLRALPLLLWGGLDAQLSERRGQELRREAEAFLEKYGYLSEQVPKDLTAARFSNAIREFQRVSQLPISGVLDPATLRQMTRPRCGVADTDSQVAWTERVSALFAGRRAKMRRKKRFAKQGEPC
;
A
#
# COMPACT_ATOMS: atom_id res chain seq x y z
N MET A 1 -20.87 -22.53 -57.69
CA MET A 1 -19.68 -22.42 -56.82
C MET A 1 -19.40 -21.00 -56.30
N ALA A 2 -20.30 -20.01 -56.45
CA ALA A 2 -19.99 -18.60 -56.09
C ALA A 2 -20.64 -18.06 -54.80
N ALA A 3 -21.63 -18.76 -54.21
CA ALA A 3 -22.37 -18.24 -53.06
C ALA A 3 -21.74 -18.58 -51.68
N ARG A 4 -20.75 -19.47 -51.64
CA ARG A 4 -20.11 -19.92 -50.38
C ARG A 4 -18.86 -19.10 -49.99
N VAL A 5 -18.33 -18.28 -50.91
CA VAL A 5 -17.10 -17.49 -50.69
C VAL A 5 -17.40 -16.15 -49.99
N GLY A 6 -18.62 -15.61 -50.14
CA GLY A 6 -19.01 -14.32 -49.53
C GLY A 6 -19.26 -14.35 -48.02
N LEU A 7 -19.56 -15.51 -47.44
CA LEU A 7 -19.83 -15.65 -46.00
C LEU A 7 -18.54 -15.64 -45.15
N LEU A 8 -17.42 -16.10 -45.69
CA LEU A 8 -16.14 -16.10 -44.97
C LEU A 8 -15.53 -14.69 -44.84
N LEU A 9 -15.82 -13.79 -45.77
CA LEU A 9 -15.33 -12.40 -45.74
C LEU A 9 -16.07 -11.49 -44.75
N ARG A 10 -17.27 -11.87 -44.27
CA ARG A 10 -18.05 -11.07 -43.30
C ARG A 10 -17.80 -11.38 -41.83
N ALA A 11 -17.11 -12.47 -41.52
CA ALA A 11 -16.75 -12.84 -40.14
C ALA A 11 -15.37 -12.29 -39.70
N LEU A 12 -14.47 -11.99 -40.65
CA LEU A 12 -13.15 -11.42 -40.38
C LEU A 12 -13.17 -10.09 -39.56
N PRO A 13 -14.10 -9.15 -39.78
CA PRO A 13 -14.15 -7.91 -39.02
C PRO A 13 -14.47 -8.13 -37.53
N LEU A 14 -15.28 -9.13 -37.19
CA LEU A 14 -15.73 -9.38 -35.82
C LEU A 14 -14.64 -10.00 -34.93
N LEU A 15 -13.76 -10.83 -35.52
CA LEU A 15 -12.59 -11.37 -34.82
C LEU A 15 -11.49 -10.31 -34.65
N LEU A 16 -11.36 -9.38 -35.60
CA LEU A 16 -10.38 -8.30 -35.54
C LEU A 16 -10.82 -7.19 -34.56
N TRP A 17 -12.11 -6.87 -34.48
CA TRP A 17 -12.64 -5.85 -33.54
C TRP A 17 -12.60 -6.32 -32.09
N GLY A 18 -12.98 -7.58 -31.82
CA GLY A 18 -12.95 -8.14 -30.46
C GLY A 18 -11.55 -8.26 -29.85
N GLY A 19 -10.52 -8.43 -30.70
CA GLY A 19 -9.12 -8.41 -30.25
C GLY A 19 -8.64 -7.02 -29.80
N LEU A 20 -9.11 -5.95 -30.46
CA LEU A 20 -8.76 -4.58 -30.05
C LEU A 20 -9.39 -4.20 -28.71
N ASP A 21 -10.66 -4.55 -28.48
CA ASP A 21 -11.37 -4.22 -27.25
C ASP A 21 -10.76 -4.91 -26.02
N ALA A 22 -10.35 -6.18 -26.16
CA ALA A 22 -9.65 -6.91 -25.11
C ALA A 22 -8.28 -6.28 -24.79
N GLN A 23 -7.51 -5.92 -25.81
CA GLN A 23 -6.19 -5.29 -25.66
C GLN A 23 -6.27 -3.93 -24.95
N LEU A 24 -7.30 -3.13 -25.24
CA LEU A 24 -7.53 -1.84 -24.58
C LEU A 24 -7.96 -2.01 -23.12
N SER A 25 -8.80 -3.00 -22.82
CA SER A 25 -9.22 -3.33 -21.46
C SER A 25 -8.04 -3.75 -20.58
N GLU A 26 -7.16 -4.63 -21.09
CA GLU A 26 -5.96 -5.04 -20.37
C GLU A 26 -5.01 -3.87 -20.11
N ARG A 27 -4.75 -3.02 -21.12
CA ARG A 27 -3.90 -1.83 -20.94
C ARG A 27 -4.44 -0.90 -19.87
N ARG A 28 -5.74 -0.63 -19.88
CA ARG A 28 -6.40 0.20 -18.88
C ARG A 28 -6.31 -0.40 -17.47
N GLY A 29 -6.47 -1.72 -17.35
CA GLY A 29 -6.30 -2.43 -16.08
C GLY A 29 -4.87 -2.33 -15.54
N GLN A 30 -3.87 -2.44 -16.41
CA GLN A 30 -2.46 -2.27 -16.04
C GLN A 30 -2.12 -0.84 -15.61
N GLU A 31 -2.68 0.15 -16.28
CA GLU A 31 -2.50 1.57 -15.94
C GLU A 31 -3.10 1.89 -14.56
N LEU A 32 -4.35 1.49 -14.31
CA LEU A 32 -5.01 1.66 -13.00
C LEU A 32 -4.23 0.97 -11.88
N ARG A 33 -3.64 -0.19 -12.16
CA ARG A 33 -2.79 -0.90 -11.21
C ARG A 33 -1.55 -0.09 -10.88
N ARG A 34 -0.86 0.46 -11.87
CA ARG A 34 0.35 1.30 -11.67
C ARG A 34 0.03 2.57 -10.89
N GLU A 35 -1.08 3.22 -11.19
CA GLU A 35 -1.55 4.39 -10.43
C GLU A 35 -1.84 4.04 -8.97
N ALA A 36 -2.48 2.90 -8.72
CA ALA A 36 -2.74 2.41 -7.37
C ALA A 36 -1.45 2.03 -6.63
N GLU A 37 -0.47 1.41 -7.31
CA GLU A 37 0.85 1.12 -6.74
C GLU A 37 1.55 2.41 -6.32
N ALA A 38 1.63 3.42 -7.20
CA ALA A 38 2.20 4.73 -6.88
C ALA A 38 1.47 5.44 -5.73
N PHE A 39 0.14 5.32 -5.66
CA PHE A 39 -0.65 5.85 -4.54
C PHE A 39 -0.27 5.16 -3.23
N LEU A 40 -0.24 3.82 -3.22
CA LEU A 40 0.05 3.04 -2.02
C LEU A 40 1.49 3.28 -1.52
N GLU A 41 2.45 3.47 -2.42
CA GLU A 41 3.82 3.89 -2.08
C GLU A 41 3.83 5.30 -1.47
N LYS A 42 3.17 6.28 -2.10
CA LYS A 42 3.11 7.67 -1.63
C LYS A 42 2.57 7.79 -0.20
N TYR A 43 1.57 6.97 0.16
CA TYR A 43 0.95 7.01 1.49
C TYR A 43 1.51 5.97 2.47
N GLY A 44 2.58 5.26 2.09
CA GLY A 44 3.34 4.38 2.98
C GLY A 44 2.75 2.99 3.19
N TYR A 45 1.83 2.54 2.34
CA TYR A 45 1.29 1.17 2.36
C TYR A 45 2.22 0.16 1.65
N LEU A 46 3.10 0.63 0.77
CA LEU A 46 4.11 -0.17 0.08
C LEU A 46 5.52 0.39 0.35
N SER A 47 6.51 -0.51 0.48
CA SER A 47 7.93 -0.18 0.64
C SER A 47 8.79 -0.84 -0.44
N GLU A 48 9.80 -0.11 -0.92
CA GLU A 48 10.69 -0.54 -2.01
C GLU A 48 11.64 -1.69 -1.60
N GLN A 49 11.89 -1.89 -0.30
CA GLN A 49 12.99 -2.75 0.18
C GLN A 49 12.71 -4.27 0.14
N VAL A 50 11.60 -4.73 -0.43
CA VAL A 50 11.13 -6.12 -0.26
C VAL A 50 11.03 -6.85 -1.61
N PRO A 51 11.44 -8.13 -1.70
CA PRO A 51 11.53 -8.88 -2.95
C PRO A 51 10.24 -8.95 -3.79
N LYS A 52 10.42 -8.88 -5.11
CA LYS A 52 9.38 -8.78 -6.16
C LYS A 52 8.49 -10.03 -6.30
N ASP A 53 8.89 -11.16 -5.74
CA ASP A 53 8.13 -12.40 -5.90
C ASP A 53 6.88 -12.45 -4.99
N LEU A 54 6.81 -11.58 -3.98
CA LEU A 54 5.66 -11.40 -3.09
C LEU A 54 4.71 -10.27 -3.53
N THR A 55 4.91 -9.67 -4.72
CA THR A 55 4.28 -8.40 -5.11
C THR A 55 2.75 -8.47 -5.19
N ALA A 56 2.16 -9.56 -5.69
CA ALA A 56 0.70 -9.66 -5.81
C ALA A 56 0.00 -9.75 -4.43
N ALA A 57 0.51 -10.61 -3.55
CA ALA A 57 -0.02 -10.75 -2.19
C ALA A 57 0.23 -9.48 -1.35
N ARG A 58 1.41 -8.86 -1.49
CA ARG A 58 1.73 -7.58 -0.85
C ARG A 58 0.82 -6.46 -1.32
N PHE A 59 0.59 -6.34 -2.63
CA PHE A 59 -0.34 -5.37 -3.19
C PHE A 59 -1.75 -5.58 -2.64
N SER A 60 -2.24 -6.81 -2.59
CA SER A 60 -3.54 -7.12 -2.00
C SER A 60 -3.60 -6.74 -0.51
N ASN A 61 -2.56 -7.03 0.27
CA ASN A 61 -2.49 -6.64 1.68
C ASN A 61 -2.45 -5.11 1.86
N ALA A 62 -1.69 -4.39 1.03
CA ALA A 62 -1.66 -2.93 1.04
C ALA A 62 -3.05 -2.34 0.75
N ILE A 63 -3.78 -2.92 -0.21
CA ILE A 63 -5.18 -2.54 -0.47
C ILE A 63 -6.07 -2.83 0.74
N ARG A 64 -5.91 -3.98 1.42
CA ARG A 64 -6.69 -4.29 2.63
C ARG A 64 -6.49 -3.26 3.73
N GLU A 65 -5.25 -2.84 3.96
CA GLU A 65 -4.94 -1.80 4.95
C GLU A 65 -5.54 -0.45 4.55
N PHE A 66 -5.42 -0.06 3.28
CA PHE A 66 -6.06 1.16 2.78
C PHE A 66 -7.59 1.12 2.93
N GLN A 67 -8.21 -0.01 2.59
CA GLN A 67 -9.66 -0.20 2.74
C GLN A 67 -10.07 -0.10 4.20
N ARG A 68 -9.29 -0.68 5.12
CA ARG A 68 -9.52 -0.59 6.56
C ARG A 68 -9.45 0.86 7.06
N VAL A 69 -8.40 1.59 6.71
CA VAL A 69 -8.23 3.01 7.10
C VAL A 69 -9.31 3.90 6.49
N SER A 70 -9.68 3.63 5.24
CA SER A 70 -10.73 4.35 4.51
C SER A 70 -12.16 3.88 4.82
N GLN A 71 -12.33 2.94 5.76
CA GLN A 71 -13.63 2.38 6.17
C GLN A 71 -14.45 1.79 5.00
N LEU A 72 -13.76 1.18 4.04
CA LEU A 72 -14.34 0.43 2.95
C LEU A 72 -14.45 -1.07 3.32
N PRO A 73 -15.33 -1.83 2.64
CA PRO A 73 -15.33 -3.28 2.75
C PRO A 73 -13.95 -3.87 2.39
N ILE A 74 -13.38 -4.67 3.30
CA ILE A 74 -12.04 -5.22 3.15
C ILE A 74 -12.11 -6.43 2.21
N SER A 75 -11.71 -6.22 0.95
CA SER A 75 -11.61 -7.26 -0.08
C SER A 75 -10.16 -7.58 -0.46
N GLY A 76 -9.27 -6.58 -0.37
CA GLY A 76 -7.91 -6.65 -0.91
C GLY A 76 -7.84 -6.64 -2.44
N VAL A 77 -8.94 -6.25 -3.10
CA VAL A 77 -9.04 -6.12 -4.55
C VAL A 77 -9.20 -4.64 -4.89
N LEU A 78 -8.65 -4.22 -6.04
CA LEU A 78 -8.79 -2.87 -6.56
C LEU A 78 -10.20 -2.68 -7.15
N ASP A 79 -11.20 -2.58 -6.27
CA ASP A 79 -12.60 -2.41 -6.65
C ASP A 79 -12.91 -0.95 -7.03
N PRO A 80 -14.02 -0.71 -7.76
CA PRO A 80 -14.40 0.65 -8.16
C PRO A 80 -14.60 1.62 -7.00
N ALA A 81 -15.02 1.16 -5.81
CA ALA A 81 -15.15 2.04 -4.65
C ALA A 81 -13.78 2.42 -4.08
N THR A 82 -12.84 1.48 -4.00
CA THR A 82 -11.44 1.75 -3.65
C THR A 82 -10.80 2.75 -4.61
N LEU A 83 -10.96 2.57 -5.93
CA LEU A 83 -10.44 3.51 -6.93
C LEU A 83 -11.01 4.93 -6.76
N ARG A 84 -12.34 5.06 -6.59
CA ARG A 84 -12.97 6.35 -6.30
C ARG A 84 -12.45 6.99 -5.02
N GLN A 85 -12.09 6.18 -4.03
CA GLN A 85 -11.58 6.64 -2.75
C GLN A 85 -10.10 7.07 -2.82
N MET A 86 -9.32 6.46 -3.71
CA MET A 86 -7.93 6.84 -4.02
C MET A 86 -7.85 8.14 -4.84
N THR A 87 -8.82 8.41 -5.72
CA THR A 87 -8.84 9.64 -6.56
C THR A 87 -9.39 10.88 -5.85
N ARG A 88 -9.94 10.75 -4.64
CA ARG A 88 -10.41 11.89 -3.85
C ARG A 88 -9.22 12.77 -3.41
N PRO A 89 -9.39 14.10 -3.40
CA PRO A 89 -8.36 15.01 -2.88
C PRO A 89 -8.11 14.73 -1.38
N ARG A 90 -6.85 14.72 -0.97
CA ARG A 90 -6.39 14.39 0.39
C ARG A 90 -5.18 15.26 0.78
N CYS A 91 -4.83 15.24 2.06
CA CYS A 91 -3.56 15.77 2.54
C CYS A 91 -2.41 14.88 2.06
N GLY A 92 -1.22 15.45 1.80
CA GLY A 92 -0.05 14.71 1.33
C GLY A 92 0.75 13.95 2.40
N VAL A 93 0.20 13.79 3.61
CA VAL A 93 0.85 13.09 4.72
C VAL A 93 0.58 11.59 4.58
N ALA A 94 1.59 10.75 4.80
CA ALA A 94 1.44 9.29 4.75
C ALA A 94 0.55 8.78 5.90
N ASP A 95 -0.20 7.71 5.62
CA ASP A 95 -1.16 7.15 6.58
C ASP A 95 -0.45 6.28 7.64
N THR A 96 0.66 5.63 7.27
CA THR A 96 1.37 4.63 8.10
C THR A 96 2.53 5.19 8.93
N ASP A 97 3.08 6.36 8.59
CA ASP A 97 4.20 6.99 9.32
C ASP A 97 3.88 7.30 10.79
N SER A 98 2.59 7.45 11.09
CA SER A 98 2.10 7.67 12.46
C SER A 98 2.45 6.51 13.40
N GLN A 99 2.53 5.27 12.90
CA GLN A 99 2.77 4.10 13.74
C GLN A 99 4.23 4.01 14.17
N VAL A 100 5.19 4.23 13.27
CA VAL A 100 6.63 4.22 13.62
C VAL A 100 6.92 5.33 14.61
N ALA A 101 6.49 6.56 14.31
CA ALA A 101 6.68 7.70 15.19
C ALA A 101 6.01 7.51 16.58
N TRP A 102 4.82 6.90 16.64
CA TRP A 102 4.17 6.56 17.90
C TRP A 102 4.96 5.50 18.67
N THR A 103 5.44 4.45 18.00
CA THR A 103 6.19 3.35 18.61
C THR A 103 7.51 3.85 19.19
N GLU A 104 8.22 4.72 18.47
CA GLU A 104 9.43 5.39 18.96
C GLU A 104 9.14 6.27 20.18
N ARG A 105 8.10 7.10 20.13
CA ARG A 105 7.69 7.96 21.26
C ARG A 105 7.36 7.13 22.50
N VAL A 106 6.58 6.07 22.35
CA VAL A 106 6.22 5.17 23.46
C VAL A 106 7.47 4.48 24.01
N SER A 107 8.34 3.97 23.15
CA SER A 107 9.60 3.33 23.56
C SER A 107 10.51 4.28 24.34
N ALA A 108 10.61 5.54 23.91
CA ALA A 108 11.39 6.57 24.59
C ALA A 108 10.85 6.88 26.01
N LEU A 109 9.53 6.92 26.19
CA LEU A 109 8.90 7.12 27.50
C LEU A 109 9.25 5.99 28.49
N PHE A 110 9.32 4.75 28.01
CA PHE A 110 9.70 3.60 28.83
C PHE A 110 11.21 3.52 29.08
N ALA A 111 12.05 3.89 28.11
CA ALA A 111 13.50 3.97 28.28
C ALA A 111 13.91 4.97 29.39
N GLY A 112 13.21 6.11 29.48
CA GLY A 112 13.48 7.16 30.47
C GLY A 112 13.26 6.74 31.93
N ARG A 113 12.39 5.75 32.23
CA ARG A 113 12.18 5.27 33.62
C ARG A 113 13.34 4.44 34.14
N ARG A 114 14.00 3.65 33.27
CA ARG A 114 15.13 2.78 33.65
C ARG A 114 16.39 3.60 33.99
N ALA A 115 16.57 4.75 33.33
CA ALA A 115 17.68 5.67 33.59
C ALA A 115 17.57 6.37 34.96
N LYS A 116 16.35 6.72 35.41
CA LYS A 116 16.14 7.41 36.70
C LYS A 116 16.39 6.53 37.93
N MET A 117 16.17 5.22 37.83
CA MET A 117 16.47 4.28 38.93
C MET A 117 17.98 4.10 39.18
N ARG A 118 18.81 4.45 38.19
CA ARG A 118 20.28 4.38 38.26
C ARG A 118 20.94 5.65 38.83
N ARG A 119 20.16 6.59 39.40
CA ARG A 119 20.70 7.75 40.14
C ARG A 119 21.32 7.24 41.44
N LYS A 120 22.62 6.91 41.36
CA LYS A 120 23.52 6.43 42.41
C LYS A 120 23.21 7.05 43.78
N LYS A 121 23.02 6.21 44.81
CA LYS A 121 23.10 6.61 46.22
C LYS A 121 24.43 7.34 46.42
N ARG A 122 24.37 8.60 46.81
CA ARG A 122 25.55 9.37 47.24
C ARG A 122 25.87 8.87 48.65
N PHE A 123 26.93 8.09 48.79
CA PHE A 123 27.44 7.73 50.11
C PHE A 123 28.03 8.99 50.74
N ALA A 124 27.61 9.31 51.96
CA ALA A 124 28.25 10.35 52.77
C ALA A 124 29.66 9.85 53.15
N LYS A 125 30.69 10.69 52.94
CA LYS A 125 32.03 10.43 53.49
C LYS A 125 31.93 10.52 55.02
N GLN A 126 32.30 9.46 55.73
CA GLN A 126 32.46 9.52 57.18
C GLN A 126 33.73 10.32 57.49
N GLY A 127 33.65 11.24 58.45
CA GLY A 127 34.78 12.06 58.88
C GLY A 127 35.84 11.22 59.58
N GLU A 128 37.10 11.54 59.31
CA GLU A 128 38.27 10.96 59.96
C GLU A 128 38.36 11.49 61.41
N PRO A 129 38.60 10.64 62.43
CA PRO A 129 38.86 11.12 63.78
C PRO A 129 40.29 11.66 63.93
N CYS A 130 40.42 12.70 64.77
CA CYS A 130 41.69 13.37 65.12
C CYS A 130 42.65 12.48 65.90
#